data_AF-A0A0S3TWC9-F1
#
_entry.id   AF-A0A0S3TWC9-F1
#
_cell.length_a   1.000
_cell.length_b   1.000
_cell.length_c   1.000
_cell.angle_alpha   90.00
_cell.angle_beta   90.00
_cell.angle_gamma   90.00
#
_symmetry.space_group_name_H-M   'P 1'
#
loop_
_entity.id
_entity.type
_entity.pdbx_description
1 polymer ?
#
loop_
_entity_poly.entity_id
_entity_poly.type
_entity_poly.pdbx_seq_one_letter_code
_entity_poly.pdbx_strand_id
1 'polypeptide(L)' 'MGRLRSRFDLTRAGANETEASLGLTGVGCITLREERRIEEAPAAYKPITPVIDAQVQAGLVEVVARLHPILTFKA' A
#
# COMPACT_ATOMS: atom_id res chain seq x y z
N MET A 1 -8.43 9.69 5.68
CA MET A 1 -8.63 9.10 4.34
C MET A 1 -7.27 8.80 3.69
N GLY A 2 -6.74 7.57 3.83
CA GLY A 2 -5.40 7.19 3.33
C GLY A 2 -5.39 6.58 1.91
N ARG A 3 -6.56 6.23 1.37
CA ARG A 3 -6.70 5.59 0.05
C ARG A 3 -6.64 6.63 -1.08
N LEU A 4 -5.96 6.28 -2.17
CA LEU A 4 -5.80 7.11 -3.36
C LEU A 4 -6.73 6.68 -4.51
N ARG A 5 -6.87 5.36 -4.76
CA ARG A 5 -7.72 4.80 -5.82
C ARG A 5 -8.84 3.96 -5.22
N SER A 6 -10.07 4.00 -5.73
CA SER A 6 -11.15 3.17 -5.17
C SER A 6 -10.90 1.68 -5.41
N ARG A 7 -11.61 0.80 -4.71
CA ARG A 7 -11.53 -0.65 -4.97
C ARG A 7 -12.04 -0.97 -6.37
N PHE A 8 -13.22 -0.45 -6.71
CA PHE A 8 -13.85 -0.62 -8.01
C PHE A 8 -12.95 -0.19 -9.18
N ASP A 9 -12.21 0.92 -9.04
CA ASP A 9 -11.30 1.40 -10.10
C ASP A 9 -10.14 0.44 -10.34
N LEU A 10 -9.60 -0.16 -9.28
CA LEU A 10 -8.49 -1.11 -9.36
C LEU A 10 -8.94 -2.47 -9.88
N THR A 11 -10.12 -2.94 -9.47
CA THR A 11 -10.69 -4.19 -9.98
C THR A 11 -11.03 -4.09 -11.47
N ARG A 12 -11.50 -2.92 -11.93
CA ARG A 12 -11.83 -2.68 -13.34
C ARG A 12 -10.59 -2.57 -14.24
N ALA A 13 -9.49 -2.06 -13.71
CA ALA A 13 -8.21 -2.04 -14.43
C ALA A 13 -7.70 -3.47 -14.75
N GLY A 14 -8.13 -4.47 -13.96
CA GLY A 14 -8.00 -5.90 -14.29
C GLY A 14 -6.56 -6.38 -14.44
N ALA A 15 -6.40 -7.65 -14.87
CA ALA A 15 -5.19 -8.49 -14.91
C ALA A 15 -3.95 -7.93 -15.66
N ASN A 16 -3.98 -6.68 -16.12
CA ASN A 16 -2.88 -5.99 -16.80
C ASN A 16 -1.93 -5.25 -15.84
N GLU A 17 -2.23 -5.23 -14.55
CA GLU A 17 -1.37 -4.59 -13.55
C GLU A 17 -0.17 -5.49 -13.23
N THR A 18 1.04 -4.96 -13.44
CA THR A 18 2.30 -5.65 -13.15
C THR A 18 2.67 -5.51 -11.68
N GLU A 19 3.59 -6.34 -11.17
CA GLU A 19 4.07 -6.19 -9.79
C GLU A 19 4.70 -4.82 -9.54
N ALA A 20 5.34 -4.24 -10.56
CA ALA A 20 5.90 -2.90 -10.50
C ALA A 20 4.82 -1.83 -10.38
N SER A 21 3.74 -1.90 -11.18
CA SER A 21 2.66 -0.91 -11.13
C SER A 21 1.83 -0.99 -9.84
N LEU A 22 1.77 -2.19 -9.23
CA LEU A 22 1.16 -2.39 -7.92
C LEU A 22 2.08 -1.98 -6.76
N GLY A 23 3.37 -1.76 -7.00
CA GLY A 23 4.36 -1.48 -5.97
C GLY A 23 4.70 -2.70 -5.10
N LEU A 24 4.56 -3.91 -5.66
CA LEU A 24 4.89 -5.18 -5.01
C LEU A 24 6.32 -5.65 -5.31
N THR A 25 7.11 -4.87 -6.07
CA THR A 25 8.51 -5.19 -6.36
C THR A 25 9.32 -5.27 -5.06
N GLY A 26 9.95 -6.42 -4.82
CA GLY A 26 10.76 -6.66 -3.61
C GLY A 26 9.96 -7.06 -2.37
N VAL A 27 8.63 -7.22 -2.47
CA VAL A 27 7.76 -7.62 -1.35
C VAL A 27 6.89 -8.81 -1.78
N GLY A 28 7.04 -9.95 -1.10
CA GLY A 28 6.15 -11.09 -1.29
C GLY A 28 4.74 -10.77 -0.77
N CYS A 29 3.70 -11.12 -1.53
CA CYS A 29 2.31 -11.00 -1.09
C CYS A 29 1.58 -12.32 -1.31
N ILE A 30 1.25 -13.01 -0.22
CA ILE A 30 0.45 -14.24 -0.22
C ILE A 30 -1.00 -13.86 0.11
N THR A 31 -1.95 -14.34 -0.68
CA THR A 31 -3.39 -14.11 -0.44
C THR A 31 -4.18 -15.33 -0.88
N LEU A 32 -5.31 -15.58 -0.22
CA LEU A 32 -6.30 -16.57 -0.65
C LEU A 32 -7.27 -15.98 -1.70
N ARG A 33 -7.28 -14.65 -1.83
CA ARG A 33 -8.17 -13.91 -2.73
C ARG A 33 -7.34 -12.99 -3.61
N GLU A 34 -7.23 -13.32 -4.89
CA GLU A 34 -6.33 -12.60 -5.79
C GLU A 34 -6.76 -11.13 -6.00
N GLU A 35 -8.07 -10.85 -5.98
CA GLU A 35 -8.56 -9.45 -6.08
C GLU A 35 -7.99 -8.56 -4.96
N ARG A 36 -7.82 -9.11 -3.75
CA ARG A 36 -7.25 -8.37 -2.60
C ARG A 36 -5.81 -7.95 -2.82
N ARG A 37 -5.03 -8.73 -3.57
CA ARG A 37 -3.65 -8.38 -3.92
C ARG A 37 -3.59 -7.09 -4.72
N ILE A 38 -4.57 -6.86 -5.59
CA ILE A 38 -4.69 -5.67 -6.44
C ILE A 38 -5.34 -4.52 -5.66
N GLU A 39 -6.47 -4.77 -5.00
CA GLU A 39 -7.24 -3.75 -4.29
C GLU A 39 -6.49 -3.12 -3.11
N GLU A 40 -5.59 -3.87 -2.48
CA GLU A 40 -4.81 -3.45 -1.31
C GLU A 40 -3.31 -3.38 -1.63
N ALA A 41 -2.96 -3.30 -2.91
CA ALA A 41 -1.60 -3.04 -3.34
C ALA A 41 -1.12 -1.67 -2.79
N PRO A 42 0.19 -1.49 -2.55
CA PRO A 42 0.76 -0.19 -2.18
C PRO A 42 0.28 0.98 -3.05
N ALA A 43 0.13 0.76 -4.36
CA ALA A 43 -0.39 1.75 -5.31
C ALA A 43 -1.85 2.21 -5.04
N ALA A 44 -2.62 1.48 -4.24
CA ALA A 44 -3.97 1.87 -3.84
C ALA A 44 -3.98 3.01 -2.80
N TYR A 45 -2.86 3.23 -2.10
CA TYR A 45 -2.74 4.17 -0.99
C TYR A 45 -1.87 5.37 -1.35
N LYS A 46 -2.08 6.48 -0.63
CA LYS A 46 -1.16 7.62 -0.69
C LYS A 46 0.17 7.23 -0.05
N PRO A 47 1.30 7.84 -0.47
CA PRO A 47 2.55 7.72 0.26
C PRO A 47 2.33 8.01 1.76
N ILE A 48 2.87 7.17 2.64
CA ILE A 48 2.69 7.33 4.08
C ILE A 48 3.55 8.45 4.66
N THR A 49 4.69 8.77 4.02
CA THR A 49 5.66 9.75 4.53
C THR A 49 5.05 11.13 4.80
N PRO A 50 4.28 11.76 3.89
CA PRO A 50 3.67 13.07 4.17
C PRO A 50 2.69 13.06 5.35
N VAL A 51 2.05 11.90 5.63
CA VAL A 51 1.13 11.74 6.77
C VAL A 51 1.91 11.68 8.09
N ILE A 52 3.10 11.08 8.09
CA ILE A 52 4.00 11.04 9.23
C ILE A 52 4.62 12.43 9.44
N ASP A 53 5.16 13.04 8.38
CA ASP A 53 5.84 14.33 8.42
C ASP A 53 4.96 15.42 9.03
N ALA A 54 3.69 15.50 8.62
CA ALA A 54 2.75 16.47 9.16
C ALA A 54 2.54 16.33 10.68
N GLN A 55 2.56 15.11 11.22
CA GLN A 55 2.41 14.86 12.65
C GLN A 55 3.69 15.16 13.44
N VAL A 56 4.85 14.85 12.85
CA VAL A 56 6.17 15.19 13.42
C VAL A 56 6.35 16.71 13.47
N GLN A 57 6.03 17.42 12.38
CA GLN A 57 6.10 18.88 12.31
C GLN A 57 5.17 19.57 13.31
N ALA A 58 4.02 18.95 13.62
CA ALA A 58 3.10 19.44 14.65
C ALA A 58 3.56 19.12 16.08
N GLY A 59 4.69 18.43 16.27
CA GLY A 59 5.20 18.03 17.58
C GLY A 59 4.34 17.00 18.30
N LEU A 60 3.47 16.28 17.59
CA LEU A 60 2.53 15.32 18.17
C LEU A 60 3.16 13.93 18.35
N VAL A 61 4.11 13.58 17.48
CA VAL A 61 4.77 12.26 17.44
C VAL A 61 6.23 12.41 17.05
N GLU A 62 7.03 11.39 17.34
CA GLU A 62 8.43 11.27 16.91
C GLU A 62 8.64 9.94 16.17
N VAL A 63 9.55 9.94 15.18
CA VAL A 63 9.91 8.72 14.43
C VAL A 63 10.88 7.88 15.26
N VAL A 64 10.43 6.70 15.68
CA VAL A 64 11.28 5.74 16.40
C VAL A 64 12.03 4.81 15.45
N ALA A 65 11.33 4.30 14.43
CA ALA A 65 11.88 3.35 13.47
C ALA A 65 11.09 3.36 12.16
N ARG A 66 11.70 2.87 11.09
CA ARG A 66 11.04 2.59 9.81
C ARG A 66 11.13 1.11 9.49
N LEU A 67 9.97 0.49 9.26
CA LEU A 67 9.88 -0.91 8.87
C LEU A 67 9.71 -1.02 7.36
N HIS A 68 10.29 -2.07 6.78
CA HIS A 68 10.12 -2.44 5.38
C HIS A 68 9.60 -3.87 5.31
N PRO A 69 8.40 -4.12 4.72
CA PRO A 69 7.86 -5.46 4.63
C PRO A 69 8.64 -6.30 3.63
N ILE A 70 8.97 -7.54 3.98
CA ILE A 70 9.59 -8.52 3.06
C ILE A 70 8.53 -9.49 2.52
N LEU A 71 7.58 -9.89 3.38
CA LEU A 71 6.48 -10.79 3.04
C LEU A 71 5.23 -10.32 3.78
N THR A 72 4.09 -10.33 3.09
CA THR A 72 2.78 -10.02 3.65
C THR A 72 1.80 -11.15 3.35
N PHE A 73 0.94 -11.44 4.32
CA PHE A 73 -0.17 -12.37 4.16
C PHE A 73 -1.48 -11.59 4.31
N LYS A 74 -2.41 -11.78 3.37
CA LYS A 74 -3.73 -11.15 3.37
C LYS A 74 -4.82 -12.23 3.32
N ALA A 75 -5.80 -12.10 4.22
CA ALA A 75 -6.97 -12.99 4.30
C ALA A 75 -8.19 -12.38 3.60
#